data_AF-A0A1I4XN45-F1
#
_entry.id   AF-A0A1I4XN45-F1
#
_cell.length_a   1.000
_cell.length_b   1.000
_cell.length_c   1.000
_cell.angle_alpha   90.00
_cell.angle_beta   90.00
_cell.angle_gamma   90.00
#
_symmetry.space_group_name_H-M   'P 1'
#
loop_
_entity.id
_entity.type
_entity.pdbx_description
1 polymer ?
#
loop_
_entity_poly.entity_id
_entity_poly.type
_entity_poly.pdbx_seq_one_letter_code
_entity_poly.pdbx_strand_id
1 'polypeptide(L)'
;MATAEQIKSLLQSHYKNDNERFTSIALQVAAHEARQGHMSIAKEIKDLVDRSKTDGFKVIKINPDLSDLVLVYYPENRLNELILSDEVSNKLNRIIREYKQRDKILKYGLQNRRKVLLSGLPGTGKTATTSAISGELKLPLYVIMMDKLMTKYMGETASKLRQIFDMMVSNRGVYLFDEFDAIGAERGRDNEVGEMRRVLNSFLQFIEQDSSESIIFGATNNIKILDSALFRRFDDIITYTLPNKEEIEELIKLKLHKFLGDFSLKTTVEAANNLSHAEITNACNDALKEIILTDKSTVTQKLLVQMMKDRKNSYNL
;
A
#
# COMPACT_ATOMS: atom_id res chain seq x y z
N MET A 1 16.61 15.62 -36.45
CA MET A 1 15.17 15.45 -36.19
C MET A 1 14.90 13.96 -36.12
N ALA A 2 14.75 13.39 -34.92
CA ALA A 2 14.20 12.05 -34.77
C ALA A 2 12.89 11.97 -35.56
N THR A 3 12.88 11.18 -36.63
CA THR A 3 11.76 11.11 -37.56
C THR A 3 10.52 10.69 -36.77
N ALA A 4 9.38 11.36 -36.95
CA ALA A 4 8.12 11.02 -36.26
C ALA A 4 7.78 9.52 -36.33
N GLU A 5 8.30 8.83 -37.34
CA GLU A 5 8.25 7.39 -37.55
C GLU A 5 9.00 6.56 -36.49
N GLN A 6 10.15 7.02 -35.97
CA GLN A 6 10.89 6.36 -34.89
C GLN A 6 10.15 6.49 -33.55
N ILE A 7 9.56 7.65 -33.26
CA ILE A 7 8.72 7.85 -32.08
C ILE A 7 7.48 6.97 -32.16
N LYS A 8 6.82 6.92 -33.33
CA LYS A 8 5.69 6.02 -33.59
C LYS A 8 6.08 4.55 -33.41
N SER A 9 7.26 4.14 -33.88
CA SER A 9 7.75 2.77 -33.77
C SER A 9 8.12 2.39 -32.33
N LEU A 10 8.71 3.31 -31.56
CA LEU A 10 8.96 3.14 -30.12
C LEU A 10 7.65 2.92 -29.37
N LEU A 11 6.66 3.79 -29.58
CA LEU A 11 5.33 3.66 -28.96
C LEU A 11 4.67 2.33 -29.35
N GLN A 12 4.72 1.93 -30.62
CA GLN A 12 4.16 0.66 -31.08
C GLN A 12 4.87 -0.56 -30.47
N SER A 13 6.19 -0.51 -30.31
CA SER A 13 6.96 -1.60 -29.67
C SER A 13 6.65 -1.72 -28.18
N HIS A 14 6.46 -0.60 -27.48
CA HIS A 14 6.02 -0.56 -26.09
C HIS A 14 4.61 -1.18 -25.93
N TYR A 15 3.66 -0.78 -26.79
CA TYR A 15 2.31 -1.37 -26.76
C TYR A 15 2.26 -2.87 -27.10
N LYS A 16 3.27 -3.38 -27.84
CA LYS A 16 3.38 -4.80 -28.20
C LYS A 16 4.25 -5.62 -27.24
N ASN A 17 4.74 -5.03 -26.13
CA ASN A 17 5.66 -5.66 -25.17
C ASN A 17 6.95 -6.24 -25.81
N ASP A 18 7.42 -5.63 -26.90
CA ASP A 18 8.62 -6.07 -27.62
C ASP A 18 9.84 -5.26 -27.17
N ASN A 19 10.41 -5.65 -26.02
CA ASN A 19 11.51 -4.94 -25.37
C ASN A 19 12.82 -4.98 -26.16
N GLU A 20 13.07 -6.05 -26.92
CA GLU A 20 14.26 -6.15 -27.78
C GLU A 20 14.18 -5.13 -28.92
N ARG A 21 13.01 -5.04 -29.56
CA ARG A 21 12.77 -4.07 -30.62
C ARG A 21 12.76 -2.64 -30.09
N PHE A 22 12.17 -2.40 -28.93
CA PHE A 22 12.20 -1.09 -28.26
C PHE A 22 13.65 -0.65 -27.99
N THR A 23 14.46 -1.54 -27.42
CA THR A 23 15.88 -1.31 -27.14
C THR A 23 16.67 -1.01 -28.41
N SER A 24 16.45 -1.80 -29.47
CA SER A 24 17.10 -1.59 -30.76
C SER A 24 16.76 -0.22 -31.36
N ILE A 25 15.49 0.19 -31.32
CA ILE A 25 15.06 1.49 -31.86
C ILE A 25 15.62 2.64 -31.00
N ALA A 26 15.61 2.52 -29.67
CA ALA A 26 16.17 3.52 -28.77
C ALA A 26 17.68 3.73 -28.99
N LEU A 27 18.43 2.65 -29.19
CA LEU A 27 19.87 2.73 -29.52
C LEU A 27 20.12 3.33 -30.92
N GLN A 28 19.25 3.07 -31.89
CA GLN A 28 19.31 3.71 -33.22
C GLN A 28 19.07 5.22 -33.13
N VAL A 29 18.13 5.66 -32.29
CA VAL A 29 17.88 7.08 -32.03
C VAL A 29 19.09 7.71 -31.35
N ALA A 30 19.67 7.07 -30.32
CA ALA A 30 20.90 7.56 -29.67
C ALA A 30 22.06 7.70 -30.67
N ALA A 31 22.26 6.72 -31.56
CA ALA A 31 23.30 6.76 -32.59
C ALA A 31 23.03 7.82 -33.68
N HIS A 32 21.77 8.17 -33.93
CA HIS A 32 21.41 9.26 -34.84
C HIS A 32 21.74 10.62 -34.20
N GLU A 33 21.33 10.84 -32.95
CA GLU A 33 21.59 12.09 -32.22
C GLU A 33 23.09 12.33 -32.00
N ALA A 34 23.88 11.27 -31.73
CA ALA A 34 25.33 11.36 -31.67
C ALA A 34 25.95 11.84 -32.99
N ARG A 35 25.45 11.34 -34.14
CA ARG A 35 25.90 11.77 -35.47
C ARG A 35 25.51 13.21 -35.81
N GLN A 36 24.46 13.74 -35.18
CA GLN A 36 24.06 15.15 -35.31
C GLN A 36 24.80 16.08 -34.35
N GLY A 37 25.73 15.56 -33.53
CA GLY A 37 26.51 16.34 -32.56
C GLY A 37 25.86 16.48 -31.18
N HIS A 38 24.70 15.88 -30.95
CA HIS A 38 23.99 15.90 -29.66
C HIS A 38 24.50 14.80 -28.72
N MET A 39 25.78 14.89 -28.33
CA MET A 39 26.45 13.86 -27.53
C MET A 39 25.86 13.66 -26.13
N SER A 40 25.34 14.71 -25.47
CA SER A 40 24.70 14.60 -24.14
C SER A 40 23.44 13.75 -24.22
N ILE A 41 22.55 14.07 -25.17
CA ILE A 41 21.27 13.38 -25.37
C ILE A 41 21.50 11.93 -25.77
N ALA A 42 22.45 11.67 -26.67
CA ALA A 42 22.80 10.31 -27.06
C ALA A 42 23.31 9.46 -25.88
N LYS A 43 24.09 10.07 -24.98
CA LYS A 43 24.58 9.43 -23.77
C LYS A 43 23.44 9.16 -22.78
N GLU A 44 22.56 10.13 -22.56
CA GLU A 44 21.39 9.97 -21.69
C GLU A 44 20.45 8.85 -22.17
N ILE A 45 20.16 8.78 -23.47
CA ILE A 45 19.33 7.71 -24.04
C ILE A 45 19.99 6.34 -23.84
N LYS A 46 21.32 6.25 -24.05
CA LYS A 46 22.06 5.01 -23.85
C LYS A 46 22.09 4.59 -22.38
N ASP A 47 22.31 5.54 -21.47
CA ASP A 47 22.31 5.29 -20.02
C ASP A 47 20.93 4.84 -19.53
N LEU A 48 19.84 5.37 -20.08
CA LEU A 48 18.47 4.91 -19.79
C LEU A 48 18.22 3.48 -20.28
N VAL A 49 18.68 3.15 -21.49
CA VAL A 49 18.57 1.79 -22.05
C VAL A 49 19.41 0.80 -21.22
N ASP A 50 20.63 1.14 -20.87
CA ASP A 50 21.50 0.27 -20.10
C ASP A 50 20.99 0.09 -18.66
N ARG A 51 20.41 1.14 -18.04
CA ARG A 51 19.68 1.01 -16.77
C ARG A 51 18.50 0.06 -16.89
N SER A 52 17.74 0.08 -17.98
CA SER A 52 16.62 -0.86 -18.18
C SER A 52 17.05 -2.34 -18.35
N LYS A 53 18.34 -2.60 -18.63
CA LYS A 53 18.92 -3.94 -18.66
C LYS A 53 19.45 -4.40 -17.30
N THR A 54 19.97 -3.49 -16.47
CA THR A 54 20.51 -3.79 -15.14
C THR A 54 19.46 -3.73 -14.03
N ASP A 55 18.57 -2.74 -14.08
CA ASP A 55 17.25 -2.83 -13.46
C ASP A 55 16.42 -3.63 -14.44
N GLY A 56 16.55 -4.95 -14.36
CA GLY A 56 15.50 -5.81 -14.84
C GLY A 56 14.24 -5.38 -14.11
N PHE A 57 13.48 -4.47 -14.72
CA PHE A 57 12.04 -4.51 -14.63
C PHE A 57 11.74 -5.94 -15.08
N LYS A 58 11.66 -6.85 -14.10
CA LYS A 58 10.77 -7.99 -14.21
C LYS A 58 9.47 -7.30 -14.56
N VAL A 59 9.14 -7.27 -15.85
CA VAL A 59 7.78 -7.13 -16.30
C VAL A 59 7.09 -8.19 -15.47
N ILE A 60 6.39 -7.75 -14.43
CA ILE A 60 5.56 -8.63 -13.64
C ILE A 60 4.60 -9.12 -14.71
N LYS A 61 4.82 -10.35 -15.19
CA LYS A 61 3.88 -11.01 -16.09
C LYS A 61 2.67 -11.30 -15.22
N ILE A 62 1.90 -10.26 -14.94
CA ILE A 62 0.57 -10.40 -14.41
C ILE A 62 -0.17 -11.05 -15.57
N ASN A 63 -0.64 -12.27 -15.36
CA ASN A 63 -1.53 -12.94 -16.29
C ASN A 63 -2.63 -11.92 -16.69
N PRO A 64 -3.03 -11.77 -17.97
CA PRO A 64 -4.04 -10.78 -18.35
C PRO A 64 -5.32 -10.85 -17.51
N ASP A 65 -5.64 -12.03 -16.97
CA ASP A 65 -6.77 -12.27 -16.06
C ASP A 65 -6.60 -11.67 -14.64
N LEU A 66 -5.38 -11.31 -14.25
CA LEU A 66 -5.02 -10.77 -12.92
C LEU A 66 -4.72 -9.26 -12.94
N SER A 67 -4.58 -8.64 -14.12
CA SER A 67 -4.24 -7.21 -14.22
C SER A 67 -5.28 -6.31 -13.55
N ASP A 68 -6.54 -6.75 -13.58
CA ASP A 68 -7.66 -6.02 -12.99
C ASP A 68 -7.87 -6.34 -11.51
N LEU A 69 -7.13 -7.31 -10.94
CA LEU A 69 -7.27 -7.79 -9.55
C LEU A 69 -6.13 -7.32 -8.65
N VAL A 70 -4.95 -7.06 -9.22
CA VAL A 70 -3.75 -6.69 -8.47
C VAL A 70 -3.25 -5.34 -8.94
N LEU A 71 -3.27 -4.36 -8.05
CA LEU A 71 -2.68 -3.04 -8.28
C LEU A 71 -1.23 -3.05 -7.77
N VAL A 72 -0.31 -2.49 -8.56
CA VAL A 72 1.11 -2.43 -8.19
C VAL A 72 1.51 -0.98 -7.94
N TYR A 73 2.10 -0.73 -6.77
CA TYR A 73 2.61 0.56 -6.36
C TYR A 73 4.09 0.46 -5.95
N TYR A 74 4.81 1.57 -6.10
CA TYR A 74 6.20 1.72 -5.66
C TYR A 74 6.28 2.91 -4.71
N PRO A 75 5.77 2.76 -3.47
CA PRO A 75 5.74 3.86 -2.52
C PRO A 75 7.15 4.23 -2.06
N GLU A 76 7.37 5.52 -1.82
CA GLU A 76 8.63 6.05 -1.25
C GLU A 76 8.48 6.43 0.23
N ASN A 77 7.26 6.38 0.75
CA ASN A 77 6.92 6.71 2.13
C ASN A 77 7.66 5.82 3.12
N ARG A 78 7.98 6.41 4.28
CA ARG A 78 8.67 5.72 5.38
C ARG A 78 7.78 5.60 6.60
N LEU A 79 8.13 4.65 7.48
CA LEU A 79 7.34 4.40 8.69
C LEU A 79 7.31 5.61 9.64
N ASN A 80 8.37 6.43 9.66
CA ASN A 80 8.45 7.63 10.48
C ASN A 80 7.55 8.79 10.00
N GLU A 81 6.93 8.69 8.82
CA GLU A 81 5.92 9.63 8.34
C GLU A 81 4.52 9.29 8.89
N LEU A 82 4.38 8.13 9.56
CA LEU A 82 3.15 7.71 10.21
C LEU A 82 3.23 7.95 11.71
N ILE A 83 2.16 8.50 12.26
CA ILE A 83 1.95 8.58 13.70
C ILE A 83 1.28 7.27 14.12
N LEU A 84 1.95 6.53 14.98
CA LEU A 84 1.58 5.18 15.41
C LEU A 84 1.87 5.06 16.90
N SER A 85 1.08 4.27 17.61
CA SER A 85 1.36 3.98 19.01
C SER A 85 2.68 3.23 19.17
N ASP A 86 3.33 3.40 20.33
CA ASP A 86 4.58 2.71 20.63
C ASP A 86 4.47 1.19 20.45
N GLU A 87 3.34 0.60 20.82
CA GLU A 87 3.13 -0.84 20.65
C GLU A 87 3.14 -1.24 19.17
N VAL A 88 2.39 -0.51 18.34
CA VAL A 88 2.30 -0.76 16.89
C VAL A 88 3.66 -0.51 16.22
N SER A 89 4.29 0.62 16.53
CA SER A 89 5.61 0.99 16.02
C SER A 89 6.66 -0.07 16.35
N ASN A 90 6.71 -0.57 17.59
CA ASN A 90 7.64 -1.61 18.00
C ASN A 90 7.42 -2.93 17.25
N LYS A 91 6.17 -3.35 17.06
CA LYS A 91 5.83 -4.56 16.29
C LYS A 91 6.25 -4.43 14.82
N LEU A 92 5.97 -3.29 14.19
CA LEU A 92 6.33 -3.05 12.79
C LEU A 92 7.85 -2.97 12.59
N ASN A 93 8.55 -2.25 13.46
CA ASN A 93 10.02 -2.20 13.45
C ASN A 93 10.65 -3.58 13.62
N ARG A 94 10.06 -4.45 14.47
CA ARG A 94 10.49 -5.84 14.59
C ARG A 94 10.33 -6.60 13.28
N ILE A 95 9.18 -6.50 12.62
CA ILE A 95 8.95 -7.15 11.31
C ILE A 95 9.96 -6.68 10.26
N ILE A 96 10.19 -5.36 10.17
CA ILE A 96 11.16 -4.77 9.24
C ILE A 96 12.57 -5.30 9.53
N ARG A 97 12.98 -5.34 10.80
CA ARG A 97 14.30 -5.81 11.21
C ARG A 97 14.48 -7.30 10.90
N GLU A 98 13.51 -8.13 11.26
CA GLU A 98 13.55 -9.57 10.98
C GLU A 98 13.63 -9.82 9.47
N TYR A 99 12.88 -9.07 8.66
CA TYR A 99 12.92 -9.19 7.22
C TYR A 99 14.26 -8.78 6.60
N LYS A 100 14.84 -7.66 7.07
CA LYS A 100 16.17 -7.20 6.66
C LYS A 100 17.27 -8.21 7.04
N GLN A 101 17.10 -8.92 8.16
CA GLN A 101 18.05 -9.92 8.67
C GLN A 101 17.62 -11.37 8.41
N ARG A 102 16.68 -11.62 7.47
CA ARG A 102 16.10 -12.96 7.25
C ARG A 102 17.14 -14.04 6.95
N ASP A 103 18.19 -13.71 6.20
CA ASP A 103 19.27 -14.66 5.89
C ASP A 103 20.03 -15.11 7.14
N LYS A 104 20.14 -14.25 8.15
CA LYS A 104 20.75 -14.59 9.44
C LYS A 104 19.84 -15.52 10.23
N ILE A 105 18.53 -15.27 10.23
CA ILE A 105 17.53 -16.07 10.94
C ILE A 105 17.45 -17.48 10.32
N LEU A 106 17.43 -17.56 8.99
CA LEU A 106 17.39 -18.80 8.22
C LEU A 106 18.60 -19.72 8.49
N LYS A 107 19.79 -19.16 8.71
CA LYS A 107 21.00 -19.94 9.08
C LYS A 107 20.86 -20.74 10.38
N TYR A 108 19.95 -20.33 11.26
CA TYR A 108 19.64 -21.06 12.50
C TYR A 108 18.39 -21.94 12.38
N GLY A 109 17.86 -22.15 11.17
CA GLY A 109 16.65 -22.94 10.94
C GLY A 109 15.36 -22.25 11.37
N LEU A 110 15.42 -20.95 11.67
CA LEU A 110 14.26 -20.15 12.06
C LEU A 110 13.67 -19.43 10.83
N GLN A 111 12.38 -19.07 10.91
CA GLN A 111 11.69 -18.28 9.90
C GLN A 111 11.41 -16.87 10.46
N ASN A 112 11.49 -15.85 9.62
CA ASN A 112 11.11 -14.49 10.00
C ASN A 112 9.59 -14.30 9.92
N ARG A 113 9.05 -13.35 10.69
CA ARG A 113 7.63 -12.95 10.57
C ARG A 113 7.40 -12.33 9.20
N ARG A 114 6.43 -12.87 8.47
CA ARG A 114 6.03 -12.39 7.12
C ARG A 114 4.53 -12.26 6.99
N LYS A 115 3.75 -13.00 7.76
CA LYS A 115 2.30 -13.07 7.68
C LYS A 115 1.74 -12.23 8.82
N VAL A 116 1.19 -11.06 8.51
CA VAL A 116 0.74 -10.09 9.53
C VAL A 116 -0.71 -9.72 9.29
N LEU A 117 -1.53 -9.79 10.33
CA LEU A 117 -2.91 -9.32 10.30
C LEU A 117 -3.00 -7.93 10.92
N LEU A 118 -3.49 -6.95 10.16
CA LEU A 118 -3.79 -5.60 10.61
C LEU A 118 -5.28 -5.52 10.93
N SER A 119 -5.62 -5.20 12.16
CA SER A 119 -7.01 -5.08 12.62
C SER A 119 -7.23 -3.72 13.26
N GLY A 120 -8.39 -3.11 13.06
CA GLY A 120 -8.78 -1.91 13.79
C GLY A 120 -9.87 -1.14 13.07
N LEU A 121 -10.31 -0.03 13.64
CA LEU A 121 -11.33 0.80 13.01
C LEU A 121 -10.88 1.34 11.64
N PRO A 122 -11.81 1.66 10.74
CA PRO A 122 -11.46 2.31 9.47
C PRO A 122 -10.73 3.65 9.74
N GLY A 123 -9.85 4.04 8.83
CA GLY A 123 -9.13 5.32 8.94
C GLY A 123 -8.01 5.38 10.00
N THR A 124 -7.61 4.24 10.60
CA THR A 124 -6.53 4.17 11.61
C THR A 124 -5.13 3.94 11.03
N GLY A 125 -4.97 3.87 9.70
CA GLY A 125 -3.66 3.80 9.06
C GLY A 125 -3.16 2.40 8.68
N LYS A 126 -4.04 1.38 8.64
CA LYS A 126 -3.69 0.00 8.21
C LYS A 126 -3.06 -0.04 6.80
N THR A 127 -3.78 0.46 5.80
CA THR A 127 -3.30 0.51 4.40
C THR A 127 -2.05 1.38 4.27
N ALA A 128 -2.02 2.55 4.94
CA ALA A 128 -0.86 3.43 4.95
C ALA A 128 0.40 2.76 5.53
N THR A 129 0.23 1.91 6.56
CA THR A 129 1.33 1.15 7.16
C THR A 129 1.97 0.21 6.15
N THR A 130 1.17 -0.51 5.35
CA THR A 130 1.73 -1.42 4.33
C THR A 130 2.51 -0.68 3.25
N SER A 131 2.03 0.49 2.85
CA SER A 131 2.73 1.40 1.93
C SER A 131 4.06 1.87 2.51
N ALA A 132 4.08 2.28 3.78
CA ALA A 132 5.30 2.72 4.45
C ALA A 132 6.31 1.58 4.63
N ILE A 133 5.87 0.37 4.95
CA ILE A 133 6.75 -0.81 5.03
C ILE A 133 7.35 -1.16 3.67
N SER A 134 6.53 -1.11 2.62
CA SER A 134 6.97 -1.34 1.23
C SER A 134 8.05 -0.33 0.83
N GLY A 135 7.86 0.96 1.12
CA GLY A 135 8.84 2.00 0.85
C GLY A 135 10.13 1.84 1.68
N GLU A 136 10.01 1.51 2.97
CA GLU A 136 11.17 1.30 3.83
C GLU A 136 12.01 0.07 3.45
N LEU A 137 11.37 -0.97 2.91
CA LEU A 137 12.03 -2.17 2.41
C LEU A 137 12.44 -2.06 0.94
N LYS A 138 12.05 -0.99 0.25
CA LYS A 138 12.24 -0.80 -1.20
C LYS A 138 11.69 -1.97 -2.02
N LEU A 139 10.51 -2.45 -1.62
CA LEU A 139 9.80 -3.52 -2.29
C LEU A 139 8.56 -2.97 -2.98
N PRO A 140 8.12 -3.54 -4.13
CA PRO A 140 6.82 -3.21 -4.68
C PRO A 140 5.69 -3.59 -3.70
N LEU A 141 4.65 -2.76 -3.67
CA LEU A 141 3.40 -3.02 -2.98
C LEU A 141 2.38 -3.55 -3.99
N TYR A 142 1.91 -4.77 -3.77
CA TYR A 142 0.81 -5.39 -4.49
C TYR A 142 -0.46 -5.28 -3.64
N VAL A 143 -1.44 -4.52 -4.10
CA VAL A 143 -2.75 -4.41 -3.45
C VAL A 143 -3.74 -5.31 -4.17
N ILE A 144 -4.25 -6.30 -3.45
CA ILE A 144 -5.23 -7.24 -3.97
C ILE A 144 -6.63 -6.70 -3.70
N MET A 145 -7.39 -6.51 -4.77
CA MET A 145 -8.79 -6.08 -4.69
C MET A 145 -9.68 -7.29 -4.39
N MET A 146 -9.96 -7.50 -3.10
CA MET A 146 -10.77 -8.64 -2.63
C MET A 146 -12.20 -8.60 -3.17
N ASP A 147 -12.81 -7.42 -3.27
CA ASP A 147 -14.12 -7.20 -3.87
C ASP A 147 -14.23 -7.76 -5.31
N LYS A 148 -13.18 -7.58 -6.12
CA LYS A 148 -13.15 -8.08 -7.51
C LYS A 148 -12.79 -9.55 -7.64
N LEU A 149 -12.13 -10.11 -6.62
CA LEU A 149 -11.87 -11.55 -6.57
C LEU A 149 -13.15 -12.34 -6.31
N MET A 150 -14.08 -11.76 -5.57
CA MET A 150 -15.34 -12.41 -5.21
C MET A 150 -16.30 -12.45 -6.40
N THR A 151 -16.37 -13.61 -7.04
CA THR A 151 -17.38 -13.92 -8.07
C THR A 151 -18.49 -14.79 -7.48
N LYS A 152 -19.61 -14.95 -8.22
CA LYS A 152 -20.67 -15.92 -7.89
C LYS A 152 -20.20 -17.38 -7.97
N TYR A 153 -19.01 -17.65 -8.52
CA TYR A 153 -18.48 -18.99 -8.74
C TYR A 153 -17.25 -19.22 -7.87
N MET A 154 -17.42 -19.98 -6.78
CA MET A 154 -16.36 -20.24 -5.81
C MET A 154 -15.07 -20.81 -6.40
N GLY A 155 -15.18 -21.73 -7.36
CA GLY A 155 -14.02 -22.37 -7.98
C GLY A 155 -13.14 -21.37 -8.74
N GLU A 156 -13.76 -20.35 -9.30
CA GLU A 156 -13.06 -19.26 -9.99
C GLU A 156 -12.33 -18.36 -8.98
N THR A 157 -12.98 -18.01 -7.86
CA THR A 157 -12.37 -17.24 -6.77
C THR A 157 -11.13 -17.95 -6.18
N ALA A 158 -11.25 -19.24 -5.88
CA ALA A 158 -10.14 -20.04 -5.35
C ALA A 158 -8.99 -20.20 -6.37
N SER A 159 -9.33 -20.35 -7.66
CA SER A 159 -8.33 -20.39 -8.74
C SER A 159 -7.57 -19.06 -8.87
N LYS A 160 -8.27 -17.93 -8.86
CA LYS A 160 -7.66 -16.59 -8.90
C LYS A 160 -6.76 -16.34 -7.69
N LEU A 161 -7.20 -16.70 -6.49
CA LEU A 161 -6.37 -16.64 -5.29
C LEU A 161 -5.10 -17.48 -5.43
N ARG A 162 -5.22 -18.72 -5.94
CA ARG A 162 -4.05 -19.56 -6.18
C ARG A 162 -3.05 -18.91 -7.14
N GLN A 163 -3.54 -18.35 -8.25
CA GLN A 163 -2.67 -17.65 -9.19
C GLN A 163 -1.94 -16.45 -8.56
N ILE A 164 -2.58 -15.74 -7.63
CA ILE A 164 -1.93 -14.67 -6.85
C ILE A 164 -0.81 -15.23 -5.97
N PHE A 165 -1.04 -16.33 -5.26
CA PHE A 165 0.00 -16.97 -4.44
C PHE A 165 1.14 -17.54 -5.29
N ASP A 166 0.84 -18.14 -6.45
CA ASP A 166 1.86 -18.60 -7.39
C ASP A 166 2.70 -17.41 -7.92
N MET A 167 2.06 -16.27 -8.16
CA MET A 167 2.74 -15.02 -8.54
C MET A 167 3.68 -14.52 -7.45
N MET A 168 3.32 -14.65 -6.16
CA MET A 168 4.17 -14.23 -5.02
C MET A 168 5.50 -14.96 -4.95
N VAL A 169 5.56 -16.21 -5.40
CA VAL A 169 6.80 -17.00 -5.44
C VAL A 169 7.81 -16.39 -6.41
N SER A 170 7.34 -15.91 -7.57
CA SER A 170 8.20 -15.33 -8.62
C SER A 170 8.46 -13.82 -8.45
N ASN A 171 7.52 -13.13 -7.81
CA ASN A 171 7.50 -11.68 -7.63
C ASN A 171 7.52 -11.34 -6.15
N ARG A 172 8.73 -11.09 -5.64
CA ARG A 172 8.91 -10.70 -4.25
C ARG A 172 8.36 -9.30 -4.01
N GLY A 173 7.57 -9.12 -2.96
CA GLY A 173 7.02 -7.81 -2.60
C GLY A 173 6.30 -7.79 -1.27
N VAL A 174 5.63 -6.67 -1.00
CA VAL A 174 4.63 -6.55 0.06
C VAL A 174 3.26 -6.74 -0.56
N TYR A 175 2.47 -7.65 -0.05
CA TYR A 175 1.15 -7.97 -0.55
C TYR A 175 0.10 -7.57 0.47
N LEU A 176 -0.81 -6.67 0.10
CA LEU A 176 -1.91 -6.22 0.92
C LEU A 176 -3.21 -6.84 0.41
N PHE A 177 -3.80 -7.68 1.25
CA PHE A 177 -5.15 -8.18 1.14
C PHE A 177 -6.06 -7.29 2.00
N ASP A 178 -6.57 -6.21 1.40
CA ASP A 178 -7.45 -5.25 2.09
C ASP A 178 -8.90 -5.78 2.15
N GLU A 179 -9.70 -5.24 3.06
CA GLU A 179 -11.10 -5.65 3.29
C GLU A 179 -11.26 -7.16 3.51
N PHE A 180 -10.37 -7.73 4.32
CA PHE A 180 -10.37 -9.16 4.64
C PHE A 180 -11.64 -9.62 5.39
N ASP A 181 -12.39 -8.70 5.99
CA ASP A 181 -13.72 -8.95 6.51
C ASP A 181 -14.77 -9.23 5.43
N ALA A 182 -14.55 -8.80 4.17
CA ALA A 182 -15.44 -9.12 3.06
C ALA A 182 -15.56 -10.63 2.84
N ILE A 183 -14.47 -11.39 3.04
CA ILE A 183 -14.46 -12.85 2.90
C ILE A 183 -14.91 -13.60 4.17
N GLY A 184 -14.95 -12.91 5.31
CA GLY A 184 -15.38 -13.47 6.60
C GLY A 184 -16.84 -13.18 6.95
N ALA A 185 -17.47 -12.18 6.32
CA ALA A 185 -18.77 -11.67 6.74
C ALA A 185 -19.91 -12.68 6.59
N GLU A 186 -20.58 -12.95 7.71
CA GLU A 186 -21.95 -13.48 7.74
C GLU A 186 -22.89 -12.43 7.14
N ARG A 187 -23.30 -12.60 5.88
CA ARG A 187 -24.49 -11.92 5.38
C ARG A 187 -25.50 -12.92 4.82
N GLY A 188 -26.41 -13.31 5.72
CA GLY A 188 -27.85 -13.30 5.43
C GLY A 188 -28.52 -14.52 4.81
N ARG A 189 -27.78 -15.53 4.32
CA ARG A 189 -28.37 -16.80 3.84
C ARG A 189 -27.44 -17.97 4.18
N ASP A 190 -27.97 -19.03 4.78
CA ASP A 190 -27.20 -20.22 5.21
C ASP A 190 -26.28 -20.80 4.12
N ASN A 191 -26.68 -20.68 2.85
CA ASN A 191 -25.87 -21.16 1.72
C ASN A 191 -24.68 -20.24 1.39
N GLU A 192 -24.84 -18.91 1.41
CA GLU A 192 -23.77 -17.96 1.06
C GLU A 192 -22.67 -17.90 2.14
N VAL A 193 -23.06 -18.08 3.40
CA VAL A 193 -22.12 -18.14 4.55
C VAL A 193 -21.16 -19.33 4.42
N GLY A 194 -21.64 -20.47 3.91
CA GLY A 194 -20.82 -21.66 3.70
C GLY A 194 -19.76 -21.49 2.59
N GLU A 195 -20.10 -20.75 1.53
CA GLU A 195 -19.19 -20.49 0.42
C GLU A 195 -18.04 -19.58 0.82
N MET A 196 -18.35 -18.49 1.53
CA MET A 196 -17.36 -17.52 2.00
C MET A 196 -16.34 -18.15 2.96
N ARG A 197 -16.82 -18.95 3.92
CA ARG A 197 -15.94 -19.69 4.84
C ARG A 197 -14.99 -20.65 4.11
N ARG A 198 -15.44 -21.27 3.00
CA ARG A 198 -14.58 -22.14 2.18
C ARG A 198 -13.51 -21.36 1.41
N VAL A 199 -13.84 -20.18 0.90
CA VAL A 199 -12.84 -19.28 0.26
C VAL A 199 -11.80 -18.85 1.30
N LEU A 200 -12.25 -18.46 2.50
CA LEU A 200 -11.36 -18.12 3.61
C LEU A 200 -10.44 -19.29 4.00
N ASN A 201 -10.98 -20.50 4.09
CA ASN A 201 -10.18 -21.71 4.36
C ASN A 201 -9.16 -21.99 3.25
N SER A 202 -9.53 -21.75 2.00
CA SER A 202 -8.61 -21.90 0.86
C SER A 202 -7.48 -20.87 0.93
N PHE A 203 -7.80 -19.60 1.23
CA PHE A 203 -6.81 -18.56 1.46
C PHE A 203 -5.86 -18.92 2.60
N LEU A 204 -6.39 -19.42 3.72
CA LEU A 204 -5.59 -19.89 4.84
C LEU A 204 -4.64 -21.03 4.47
N GLN A 205 -5.14 -22.00 3.70
CA GLN A 205 -4.31 -23.09 3.19
C GLN A 205 -3.19 -22.56 2.29
N PHE A 206 -3.45 -21.58 1.44
CA PHE A 206 -2.43 -20.96 0.60
C PHE A 206 -1.41 -20.16 1.40
N ILE A 207 -1.83 -19.46 2.45
CA ILE A 207 -0.89 -18.84 3.40
C ILE A 207 0.02 -19.90 4.04
N GLU A 208 -0.49 -21.05 4.45
CA GLU A 208 0.33 -22.10 5.06
C GLU A 208 1.35 -22.70 4.07
N GLN A 209 0.94 -22.87 2.82
CA GLN A 209 1.77 -23.44 1.75
C GLN A 209 2.72 -22.41 1.12
N ASP A 210 2.53 -21.12 1.40
CA ASP A 210 3.36 -20.06 0.86
C ASP A 210 4.83 -20.22 1.29
N SER A 211 5.70 -20.30 0.28
CA SER A 211 7.14 -20.40 0.40
C SER A 211 7.87 -19.15 -0.11
N SER A 212 7.12 -18.11 -0.51
CA SER A 212 7.69 -16.87 -1.02
C SER A 212 8.51 -16.13 0.04
N GLU A 213 9.41 -15.24 -0.39
CA GLU A 213 10.09 -14.27 0.49
C GLU A 213 9.31 -12.96 0.63
N SER A 214 8.02 -12.97 0.31
CA SER A 214 7.16 -11.79 0.36
C SER A 214 6.62 -11.56 1.77
N ILE A 215 6.19 -10.32 2.06
CA ILE A 215 5.46 -9.99 3.28
C ILE A 215 3.98 -9.92 2.92
N ILE A 216 3.15 -10.60 3.69
CA ILE A 216 1.71 -10.70 3.47
C ILE A 216 1.00 -9.96 4.61
N PHE A 217 0.26 -8.91 4.24
CA PHE A 217 -0.64 -8.20 5.13
C PHE A 217 -2.09 -8.54 4.80
N GLY A 218 -2.85 -9.00 5.79
CA GLY A 218 -4.31 -8.97 5.73
C GLY A 218 -4.81 -7.78 6.52
N ALA A 219 -5.69 -6.95 5.97
CA ALA A 219 -6.29 -5.83 6.70
C ALA A 219 -7.79 -6.05 6.90
N THR A 220 -8.25 -5.93 8.14
CA THR A 220 -9.67 -6.09 8.50
C THR A 220 -10.14 -4.92 9.37
N ASN A 221 -11.39 -4.52 9.18
CA ASN A 221 -12.06 -3.58 10.09
C ASN A 221 -12.73 -4.29 11.27
N ASN A 222 -12.97 -5.59 11.17
CA ASN A 222 -13.68 -6.35 12.20
C ASN A 222 -13.04 -7.73 12.44
N ILE A 223 -12.19 -7.78 13.45
CA ILE A 223 -11.51 -9.01 13.86
C ILE A 223 -12.47 -10.07 14.45
N LYS A 224 -13.67 -9.68 14.92
CA LYS A 224 -14.62 -10.61 15.56
C LYS A 224 -15.31 -11.52 14.54
N ILE A 225 -15.38 -11.09 13.29
CA ILE A 225 -15.99 -11.85 12.19
C ILE A 225 -15.04 -12.97 11.72
N LEU A 226 -13.75 -12.83 12.00
CA LEU A 226 -12.72 -13.76 11.60
C LEU A 226 -12.66 -14.95 12.56
N ASP A 227 -12.66 -16.17 12.02
CA ASP A 227 -12.54 -17.40 12.82
C ASP A 227 -11.19 -17.42 13.58
N SER A 228 -11.24 -17.96 14.79
CA SER A 228 -10.10 -18.25 15.65
C SER A 228 -8.94 -19.00 14.95
N ALA A 229 -9.25 -19.78 13.91
CA ALA A 229 -8.27 -20.46 13.08
C ALA A 229 -7.30 -19.49 12.38
N LEU A 230 -7.75 -18.29 12.02
CA LEU A 230 -6.92 -17.27 11.37
C LEU A 230 -5.75 -16.84 12.23
N PHE A 231 -5.98 -16.64 13.53
CA PHE A 231 -4.96 -16.15 14.45
C PHE A 231 -3.75 -17.07 14.56
N ARG A 232 -3.91 -18.36 14.26
CA ARG A 232 -2.82 -19.35 14.28
C ARG A 232 -2.00 -19.38 12.99
N ARG A 233 -2.46 -18.74 11.92
CA ARG A 233 -1.82 -18.74 10.59
C ARG A 233 -1.05 -17.47 10.28
N PHE A 234 -1.36 -16.39 10.99
CA PHE A 234 -0.57 -15.17 10.98
C PHE A 234 0.50 -15.22 12.08
N ASP A 235 1.70 -14.74 11.77
CA ASP A 235 2.83 -14.71 12.70
C ASP A 235 2.69 -13.58 13.73
N ASP A 236 1.93 -12.54 13.38
CA ASP A 236 1.67 -11.38 14.24
C ASP A 236 0.30 -10.75 13.94
N ILE A 237 -0.28 -10.14 14.98
CA ILE A 237 -1.54 -9.40 14.89
C ILE A 237 -1.29 -8.00 15.46
N ILE A 238 -1.54 -7.00 14.62
CA ILE A 238 -1.36 -5.60 14.94
C ILE A 238 -2.74 -4.96 15.02
N THR A 239 -3.10 -4.57 16.24
CA THR A 239 -4.38 -3.92 16.52
C THR A 239 -4.18 -2.41 16.56
N TYR A 240 -4.94 -1.71 15.73
CA TYR A 240 -4.98 -0.26 15.66
C TYR A 240 -6.18 0.25 16.45
N THR A 241 -5.91 1.23 17.29
CA THR A 241 -6.92 1.96 18.05
C THR A 241 -7.07 3.38 17.52
N LEU A 242 -8.05 4.11 18.04
CA LEU A 242 -8.11 5.55 17.84
C LEU A 242 -6.89 6.23 18.47
N PRO A 243 -6.42 7.35 17.90
CA PRO A 243 -5.26 8.04 18.40
C PRO A 243 -5.51 8.62 19.79
N ASN A 244 -4.49 8.56 20.64
CA ASN A 244 -4.46 9.21 21.93
C ASN A 244 -4.20 10.72 21.79
N LYS A 245 -4.28 11.47 22.90
CA LYS A 245 -4.12 12.94 22.87
C LYS A 245 -2.75 13.40 22.33
N GLU A 246 -1.69 12.67 22.64
CA GLU A 246 -0.32 12.97 22.20
C GLU A 246 -0.18 12.70 20.70
N GLU A 247 -0.66 11.55 20.23
CA GLU A 247 -0.70 11.17 18.81
C GLU A 247 -1.52 12.17 17.97
N ILE A 248 -2.67 12.65 18.49
CA ILE A 248 -3.46 13.69 17.82
C ILE A 248 -2.65 14.99 17.68
N GLU A 249 -1.96 15.40 18.74
CA GLU A 249 -1.16 16.62 18.73
C GLU A 249 -0.01 16.52 17.71
N GLU A 250 0.71 15.40 17.71
CA GLU A 250 1.78 15.12 16.75
C GLU A 250 1.26 15.10 15.31
N LEU A 251 0.10 14.45 15.07
CA LEU A 251 -0.51 14.38 13.75
C LEU A 251 -0.87 15.77 13.22
N ILE A 252 -1.45 16.64 14.06
CA ILE A 252 -1.78 18.02 13.68
C ILE A 252 -0.49 18.79 13.34
N LYS A 253 0.55 18.69 14.17
CA LYS A 253 1.84 19.34 13.92
C LYS A 253 2.49 18.85 12.63
N LEU A 254 2.46 17.54 12.38
CA LEU A 254 2.99 16.93 11.16
C LEU A 254 2.27 17.44 9.91
N LYS A 255 0.93 17.52 9.95
CA LYS A 255 0.12 17.91 8.78
C LYS A 255 0.14 19.41 8.52
N LEU A 256 0.04 20.23 9.55
CA LEU A 256 -0.03 21.68 9.38
C LEU A 256 1.37 22.32 9.30
N HIS A 257 2.39 21.73 9.93
CA HIS A 257 3.79 22.16 9.96
C HIS A 257 4.01 23.68 9.82
N LYS A 258 4.12 24.21 8.59
CA LYS A 258 4.39 25.63 8.30
C LYS A 258 3.18 26.56 8.42
N PHE A 259 1.97 26.00 8.33
CA PHE A 259 0.70 26.72 8.35
C PHE A 259 0.06 26.74 9.74
N LEU A 260 0.68 26.10 10.74
CA LEU A 260 0.15 26.11 12.10
C LEU A 260 0.35 27.50 12.71
N GLY A 261 -0.74 28.15 13.13
CA GLY A 261 -0.68 29.40 13.88
C GLY A 261 -0.10 29.21 15.29
N ASP A 262 0.31 30.31 15.92
CA ASP A 262 0.82 30.30 17.29
C ASP A 262 -0.33 30.22 18.30
N PHE A 263 -0.72 29.00 18.69
CA PHE A 263 -1.74 28.74 19.69
C PHE A 263 -1.58 27.36 20.36
N SER A 264 -2.23 27.21 21.53
CA SER A 264 -2.23 25.94 22.26
C SER A 264 -3.18 24.92 21.62
N LEU A 265 -2.63 23.75 21.28
CA LEU A 265 -3.39 22.66 20.65
C LEU A 265 -4.34 21.93 21.61
N LYS A 266 -4.30 22.19 22.93
CA LYS A 266 -5.09 21.47 23.95
C LYS A 266 -6.58 21.37 23.59
N THR A 267 -7.21 22.50 23.27
CA THR A 267 -8.64 22.53 22.90
C THR A 267 -8.95 21.86 21.57
N THR A 268 -7.99 21.84 20.63
CA THR A 268 -8.14 21.17 19.35
C THR A 268 -8.06 19.67 19.52
N VAL A 269 -7.12 19.20 20.35
CA VAL A 269 -6.98 17.79 20.72
C VAL A 269 -8.25 17.29 21.43
N GLU A 270 -8.83 18.10 22.33
CA GLU A 270 -10.12 17.78 22.96
C GLU A 270 -11.27 17.69 21.95
N ALA A 271 -11.32 18.60 20.97
CA ALA A 271 -12.33 18.57 19.91
C ALA A 271 -12.16 17.36 18.97
N ALA A 272 -10.92 16.93 18.72
CA ALA A 272 -10.55 15.79 17.89
C ALA A 272 -10.71 14.43 18.60
N ASN A 273 -11.07 14.42 19.88
CA ASN A 273 -11.23 13.19 20.63
C ASN A 273 -12.31 12.27 20.00
N ASN A 274 -12.01 10.98 19.91
CA ASN A 274 -12.75 9.93 19.20
C ASN A 274 -12.74 10.00 17.66
N LEU A 275 -11.95 10.88 17.04
CA LEU A 275 -11.75 10.86 15.59
C LEU A 275 -10.61 9.90 15.21
N SER A 276 -10.70 9.28 14.03
CA SER A 276 -9.63 8.47 13.45
C SER A 276 -8.49 9.34 12.89
N HIS A 277 -7.32 8.73 12.65
CA HIS A 277 -6.18 9.41 12.01
C HIS A 277 -6.56 10.03 10.66
N ALA A 278 -7.38 9.33 9.87
CA ALA A 278 -7.87 9.82 8.59
C ALA A 278 -8.79 11.03 8.75
N GLU A 279 -9.70 11.02 9.72
CA GLU A 279 -10.61 12.14 9.99
C GLU A 279 -9.87 13.40 10.44
N ILE A 280 -8.89 13.24 11.34
CA ILE A 280 -8.04 14.34 11.80
C ILE A 280 -7.24 14.89 10.62
N THR A 281 -6.64 14.02 9.81
CA THR A 281 -5.91 14.42 8.60
C THR A 281 -6.81 15.18 7.64
N ASN A 282 -8.04 14.72 7.42
CA ASN A 282 -9.01 15.37 6.56
C ASN A 282 -9.43 16.74 7.10
N ALA A 283 -9.68 16.86 8.41
CA ALA A 283 -9.99 18.13 9.05
C ALA A 283 -8.83 19.14 8.92
N CYS A 284 -7.58 18.68 9.07
CA CYS A 284 -6.40 19.50 8.81
C CYS A 284 -6.33 19.93 7.34
N ASN A 285 -6.58 19.02 6.40
CA ASN A 285 -6.59 19.33 4.97
C ASN A 285 -7.69 20.34 4.60
N ASP A 286 -8.87 20.23 5.22
CA ASP A 286 -9.97 21.17 4.97
C ASP A 286 -9.68 22.54 5.58
N ALA A 287 -9.07 22.60 6.77
CA ALA A 287 -8.55 23.85 7.33
C ALA A 287 -7.48 24.49 6.43
N LEU A 288 -6.60 23.69 5.82
CA LEU A 288 -5.60 24.16 4.85
C LEU A 288 -6.26 24.73 3.59
N LYS A 289 -7.26 24.04 3.03
CA LYS A 289 -8.01 24.56 1.88
C LYS A 289 -8.67 25.89 2.19
N GLU A 290 -9.30 26.02 3.36
CA GLU A 290 -9.98 27.26 3.76
C GLU A 290 -9.01 28.45 3.87
N ILE A 291 -7.82 28.25 4.45
CA ILE A 291 -6.83 29.34 4.52
C ILE A 291 -6.30 29.71 3.14
N ILE A 292 -6.12 28.74 2.24
CA ILE A 292 -5.68 28.99 0.87
C ILE A 292 -6.76 29.77 0.11
N LEU A 293 -8.03 29.39 0.26
CA LEU A 293 -9.16 30.06 -0.39
C LEU A 293 -9.43 31.47 0.16
N THR A 294 -9.01 31.75 1.39
CA THR A 294 -9.17 33.06 2.05
C THR A 294 -7.89 33.89 2.10
N ASP A 295 -6.86 33.48 1.35
CA ASP A 295 -5.53 34.11 1.26
C ASP A 295 -4.86 34.36 2.63
N LYS A 296 -5.08 33.46 3.59
CA LYS A 296 -4.47 33.50 4.92
C LYS A 296 -3.21 32.64 4.99
N SER A 297 -2.22 33.10 5.73
CA SER A 297 -0.93 32.40 5.89
C SER A 297 -0.94 31.30 6.95
N THR A 298 -1.86 31.37 7.92
CA THR A 298 -1.90 30.45 9.07
C THR A 298 -3.32 29.99 9.41
N VAL A 299 -3.41 28.72 9.83
CA VAL A 299 -4.63 28.13 10.40
C VAL A 299 -4.82 28.68 11.80
N THR A 300 -6.03 29.14 12.10
CA THR A 300 -6.41 29.59 13.44
C THR A 300 -7.00 28.44 14.27
N GLN A 301 -6.83 28.50 15.59
CA GLN A 301 -7.43 27.55 16.54
C GLN A 301 -8.94 27.39 16.33
N LYS A 302 -9.65 28.51 16.13
CA LYS A 302 -11.10 28.52 15.94
C LYS A 302 -11.52 27.73 14.70
N LEU A 303 -10.82 27.93 13.59
CA LEU A 303 -11.07 27.22 12.33
C LEU A 303 -10.81 25.72 12.50
N LEU A 304 -9.68 25.35 13.11
CA LEU A 304 -9.31 23.95 13.28
C LEU A 304 -10.31 23.21 14.20
N VAL A 305 -10.71 23.82 15.31
CA VAL A 305 -11.75 23.26 16.20
C VAL A 305 -13.09 23.13 15.48
N GLN A 306 -13.45 24.09 14.63
CA GLN A 306 -14.67 24.01 13.83
C GLN A 306 -14.63 22.81 12.86
N MET A 307 -13.55 22.66 12.08
CA MET A 307 -13.39 21.54 11.16
C MET A 307 -13.43 20.18 11.86
N MET A 308 -12.83 20.05 13.05
CA MET A 308 -12.91 18.82 13.86
C MET A 308 -14.33 18.52 14.33
N LYS A 309 -15.08 19.54 14.76
CA LYS A 309 -16.49 19.39 15.18
C LYS A 309 -17.40 19.02 14.01
N ASP A 310 -17.21 19.63 12.85
CA ASP A 310 -18.01 19.35 11.65
C ASP A 310 -17.84 17.90 11.20
N ARG A 311 -16.61 17.37 11.27
CA ARG A 311 -16.34 15.94 11.06
C ARG A 311 -17.06 15.08 12.06
N LYS A 312 -16.94 15.38 13.36
CA LYS A 312 -17.60 14.60 14.42
C LYS A 312 -19.12 14.56 14.29
N ASN A 313 -19.74 15.67 13.90
CA ASN A 313 -21.18 15.75 13.70
C ASN A 313 -21.66 14.96 12.48
N SER A 314 -20.82 14.87 11.44
CA SER A 314 -21.15 14.12 10.22
C SER A 314 -21.25 12.60 10.45
N TYR A 315 -20.63 12.07 11.51
CA TYR A 315 -20.65 10.63 11.87
C TYR A 315 -21.66 10.26 12.97
N ASN A 316 -22.30 11.26 13.59
CA ASN A 316 -23.34 11.05 14.61
C ASN A 316 -24.77 11.15 14.03
N LEU A 317 -24.90 11.22 12.70
CA LEU A 317 -26.16 11.13 11.93
C LEU A 317 -26.34 9.69 11.42
#